data_AF-A0A109N2N0-F1
#
_entry.id   AF-A0A109N2N0-F1
#
_cell.length_a   1.000
_cell.length_b   1.000
_cell.length_c   1.000
_cell.angle_alpha   90.00
_cell.angle_beta   90.00
_cell.angle_gamma   90.00
#
_symmetry.space_group_name_H-M   'P 1'
#
loop_
_entity.id
_entity.type
_entity.pdbx_description
1 polymer ?
#
loop_
_entity_poly.entity_id
_entity_poly.type
_entity_poly.pdbx_seq_one_letter_code
_entity_poly.pdbx_strand_id
1 'polypeptide(L)' 'METNNKNALLNEQRELAEEVLDIYSLKVFIILDLLLFSIFFGILLHPLLPSLWLNFLLPLLFFTTFTVLLQILDMLHKKS' A
#
# COMPACT_ATOMS: atom_id res chain seq x y z
N MET A 1 -23.93 -2.07 38.73
CA MET A 1 -22.83 -2.97 38.29
C MET A 1 -22.75 -3.09 36.75
N GLU A 2 -23.44 -2.26 35.96
CA GLU A 2 -23.47 -2.34 34.47
C GLU A 2 -22.46 -1.44 33.75
N THR A 3 -21.81 -0.50 34.44
CA THR A 3 -20.88 0.47 33.82
C THR A 3 -19.51 -0.12 33.48
N ASN A 4 -19.09 -1.22 34.14
CA ASN A 4 -17.80 -1.87 33.85
C ASN A 4 -17.78 -2.59 32.50
N ASN A 5 -18.93 -3.11 32.03
CA ASN A 5 -18.97 -3.95 30.84
C ASN A 5 -18.85 -3.14 29.52
N LYS A 6 -19.43 -1.93 29.49
CA LYS A 6 -19.31 -1.03 28.32
C LYS A 6 -17.88 -0.53 28.10
N ASN A 7 -17.15 -0.24 29.17
CA ASN A 7 -15.77 0.24 29.08
C ASN A 7 -14.81 -0.88 28.65
N ALA A 8 -15.09 -2.13 29.04
CA ALA A 8 -14.32 -3.29 28.58
C ALA A 8 -14.48 -3.53 27.08
N LEU A 9 -15.72 -3.53 26.56
CA LEU A 9 -16.02 -3.68 25.13
C LEU A 9 -15.45 -2.54 24.27
N LEU A 10 -15.48 -1.30 24.77
CA LEU A 10 -14.89 -0.14 24.08
C LEU A 10 -13.37 -0.23 24.02
N ASN A 11 -12.73 -0.79 25.04
CA ASN A 11 -11.28 -0.93 25.07
C ASN A 11 -10.79 -2.02 24.09
N GLU A 12 -11.54 -3.13 24.01
CA GLU A 12 -11.29 -4.23 23.06
C GLU A 12 -11.48 -3.78 21.60
N GLN A 13 -12.52 -2.99 21.33
CA GLN A 13 -12.73 -2.35 20.02
C GLN A 13 -11.61 -1.36 19.66
N ARG A 14 -11.05 -0.66 20.65
CA ARG A 14 -9.97 0.31 20.44
C ARG A 14 -8.65 -0.39 20.11
N GLU A 15 -8.35 -1.48 20.80
CA GLU A 15 -7.16 -2.31 20.55
C GLU A 15 -7.21 -2.93 19.15
N LEU A 16 -8.36 -3.49 18.76
CA LEU A 16 -8.59 -3.98 17.39
C LEU A 16 -8.48 -2.86 16.34
N ALA A 17 -8.95 -1.64 16.66
CA ALA A 17 -8.85 -0.51 15.75
C ALA A 17 -7.41 0.00 15.58
N GLU A 18 -6.61 0.00 16.65
CA GLU A 18 -5.18 0.35 16.61
C GLU A 18 -4.39 -0.66 15.77
N GLU A 19 -4.63 -1.96 15.93
CA GLU A 19 -3.97 -3.00 15.14
C GLU A 19 -4.35 -2.92 13.65
N VAL A 20 -5.63 -2.70 13.34
CA VAL A 20 -6.09 -2.51 11.95
C VAL A 20 -5.51 -1.22 11.34
N LEU A 21 -5.40 -0.14 12.11
CA LEU A 21 -4.77 1.10 11.66
C LEU A 21 -3.29 0.93 11.35
N ASP A 22 -2.56 0.14 12.14
CA ASP A 22 -1.11 -0.07 11.96
C ASP A 22 -0.82 -0.86 10.67
N ILE A 23 -1.59 -1.92 10.42
CA ILE A 23 -1.50 -2.70 9.17
C ILE A 23 -1.90 -1.86 7.95
N TYR A 24 -2.97 -1.06 8.06
CA TYR A 24 -3.41 -0.18 6.98
C TYR A 24 -2.37 0.91 6.69
N SER A 25 -1.75 1.46 7.72
CA SER A 25 -0.65 2.42 7.63
C SER A 25 0.53 1.85 6.85
N LEU A 26 0.95 0.62 7.16
CA LEU A 26 2.06 -0.03 6.45
C LEU A 26 1.75 -0.26 4.97
N LYS A 27 0.54 -0.76 4.65
CA LYS A 27 0.13 -1.01 3.25
C LYS A 27 0.08 0.30 2.44
N VAL A 28 -0.46 1.36 3.03
CA VAL A 28 -0.47 2.70 2.40
C VAL A 28 0.94 3.22 2.22
N PHE A 29 1.83 3.04 3.20
CA PHE A 29 3.24 3.44 3.11
C PHE A 29 3.96 2.74 1.96
N ILE A 30 3.78 1.42 1.80
CA ILE A 30 4.36 0.65 0.70
C ILE A 30 3.86 1.16 -0.67
N ILE A 31 2.56 1.43 -0.81
CA ILE A 31 1.99 1.94 -2.07
C ILE A 31 2.52 3.34 -2.36
N LEU A 32 2.65 4.19 -1.34
CA LEU A 32 3.18 5.54 -1.48
C LEU A 32 4.65 5.51 -1.91
N ASP A 33 5.46 4.63 -1.31
CA ASP A 33 6.86 4.44 -1.69
C ASP A 33 6.99 3.93 -3.13
N LEU A 34 6.15 2.96 -3.52
CA LEU A 34 6.10 2.46 -4.90
C LEU A 34 5.71 3.55 -5.91
N LEU A 35 4.77 4.43 -5.54
CA LEU A 35 4.37 5.57 -6.36
C LEU A 35 5.55 6.54 -6.53
N LEU A 36 6.21 6.89 -5.44
CA LEU A 36 7.37 7.78 -5.43
C LEU A 36 8.49 7.20 -6.31
N PHE A 37 8.81 5.92 -6.13
CA PHE A 37 9.79 5.20 -6.93
C PHE A 37 9.42 5.20 -8.42
N SER A 38 8.14 5.00 -8.75
CA SER A 38 7.66 5.03 -10.14
C SER A 38 7.86 6.41 -10.79
N ILE A 39 7.63 7.49 -10.04
CA ILE A 39 7.90 8.85 -10.52
C ILE A 39 9.40 9.04 -10.78
N PHE A 40 10.26 8.66 -9.83
CA PHE A 40 11.70 8.73 -10.01
C PHE A 40 12.19 7.90 -11.20
N PHE A 41 11.65 6.70 -11.37
CA PHE A 41 11.94 5.83 -12.50
C PHE A 41 11.58 6.50 -13.83
N GLY A 42 10.43 7.17 -13.92
CA GLY A 42 10.04 7.95 -15.10
C GLY A 42 10.98 9.11 -15.41
N ILE A 43 11.40 9.86 -14.39
CA ILE A 43 12.38 10.94 -14.54
C ILE A 43 13.71 10.39 -15.03
N LEU A 44 14.15 9.25 -14.49
CA LEU A 44 15.40 8.60 -14.87
C LEU A 44 15.35 8.07 -16.31
N LEU A 45 14.20 7.57 -16.76
CA LEU A 45 13.98 7.08 -18.12
C LEU A 45 13.88 8.18 -19.17
N HIS A 46 13.46 9.39 -18.78
CA HIS A 46 13.28 10.52 -19.69
C HIS A 46 14.46 10.75 -20.66
N PRO A 47 15.74 10.82 -20.22
CA PRO A 47 16.88 10.97 -21.13
C PRO A 47 17.22 9.72 -21.94
N LEU A 48 16.76 8.53 -21.54
CA LEU A 48 17.10 7.24 -22.15
C LEU A 48 16.14 6.86 -23.28
N LEU A 49 14.88 7.27 -23.19
CA LEU A 49 13.86 6.91 -24.15
C LEU A 49 13.51 8.10 -25.06
N PRO A 50 13.59 7.93 -26.40
CA PRO A 50 13.25 9.00 -27.34
C PRO A 50 11.75 9.27 -27.45
N SER A 51 10.90 8.37 -26.93
CA SER A 51 9.44 8.47 -27.03
C SER A 51 8.83 8.96 -25.72
N LEU A 52 8.16 10.11 -25.79
CA LEU A 52 7.39 10.69 -24.66
C LEU A 52 6.29 9.74 -24.17
N TRP A 53 5.66 9.00 -25.08
CA TRP A 53 4.62 8.02 -24.73
C TRP A 53 5.17 6.87 -23.90
N LEU A 54 6.34 6.34 -24.27
CA LEU A 54 6.99 5.27 -23.51
C LEU A 54 7.46 5.78 -22.13
N ASN A 55 7.94 7.02 -22.05
CA ASN A 55 8.33 7.65 -20.79
C ASN A 55 7.17 7.77 -19.78
N PHE A 56 5.92 7.87 -20.25
CA PHE A 56 4.75 7.87 -19.37
C PHE A 56 4.19 6.45 -19.13
N LEU A 57 4.17 5.62 -20.17
CA LEU A 57 3.59 4.28 -20.11
C LEU A 57 4.42 3.33 -19.24
N LEU A 58 5.75 3.39 -19.30
CA LEU A 58 6.62 2.49 -18.51
C LEU A 58 6.44 2.67 -17.00
N PRO A 59 6.53 3.89 -16.44
CA PRO A 59 6.29 4.13 -15.02
C PRO A 59 4.89 3.68 -14.58
N LEU A 60 3.87 3.92 -15.40
CA LEU A 60 2.51 3.50 -15.11
C LEU A 60 2.37 1.97 -15.08
N LEU A 61 2.93 1.29 -16.08
CA LEU A 61 2.96 -0.18 -16.13
C LEU A 61 3.76 -0.77 -14.97
N PHE A 62 4.89 -0.17 -14.62
CA PHE A 62 5.69 -0.57 -13.46
C PHE A 62 4.85 -0.46 -12.18
N PHE A 63 4.26 0.70 -11.92
CA PHE A 63 3.44 0.93 -10.73
C PHE A 63 2.28 -0.06 -10.62
N THR A 64 1.51 -0.22 -11.70
CA THR A 64 0.34 -1.13 -11.73
C THR A 64 0.76 -2.59 -11.56
N THR A 65 1.82 -3.04 -12.24
CA THR A 65 2.30 -4.43 -12.14
C THR A 65 2.74 -4.77 -10.73
N PHE A 66 3.54 -3.92 -10.08
CA PHE A 66 3.99 -4.17 -8.71
C PHE A 66 2.86 -4.02 -7.70
N THR A 67 1.89 -3.13 -7.91
CA THR A 67 0.70 -3.03 -7.07
C THR A 67 -0.12 -4.31 -7.10
N VAL A 68 -0.35 -4.88 -8.29
CA VAL A 68 -1.07 -6.15 -8.45
C VAL A 68 -0.27 -7.30 -7.84
N LEU A 69 1.05 -7.33 -8.04
CA LEU A 69 1.92 -8.35 -7.46
C LEU A 69 1.89 -8.32 -5.92
N LEU A 70 1.91 -7.13 -5.32
CA LEU A 70 1.75 -6.97 -3.86
C LEU A 70 0.38 -7.46 -3.38
N GLN A 71 -0.70 -7.17 -4.11
CA GLN A 71 -2.03 -7.68 -3.76
C GLN A 71 -2.10 -9.21 -3.82
N ILE A 72 -1.51 -9.82 -4.84
CA ILE A 72 -1.45 -11.28 -4.98
C ILE A 72 -0.62 -11.89 -3.85
N LEU A 73 0.51 -11.28 -3.50
CA LEU A 73 1.37 -11.73 -2.40
C LEU A 73 0.63 -11.67 -1.05
N ASP A 74 -0.10 -10.59 -0.81
CA ASP A 74 -0.94 -10.39 0.38
C ASP A 74 -2.05 -11.48 0.46
N MET A 75 -2.68 -11.80 -0.67
CA MET A 75 -3.66 -12.90 -0.76
C MET A 75 -3.04 -14.28 -0.50
N LEU A 76 -1.82 -14.53 -1.00
CA LEU A 76 -1.10 -15.77 -0.75
C LEU A 76 -0.71 -15.91 0.73
N HIS A 77 -0.22 -14.84 1.34
CA HIS A 77 0.16 -14.82 2.75
C HIS A 77 -1.04 -15.08 3.66
N LYS A 78 -2.20 -14.50 3.37
CA LYS A 78 -3.44 -14.71 4.13
C LYS A 78 -4.01 -16.15 4.03
N LYS A 79 -3.56 -16.93 3.05
CA LYS A 79 -4.04 -18.31 2.81
C LYS A 79 -3.13 -19.38 3.44
N SER A 80 -1.90 -19.02 3.83
CA SER A 80 -0.96 -19.91 4.53
C SER A 80 -1.13 -19.81 6.04
#